data_AF-A0A944GCT1-F1
#
_entry.id   AF-A0A944GCT1-F1
#
_cell.length_a   1.000
_cell.length_b   1.000
_cell.length_c   1.000
_cell.angle_alpha   90.00
_cell.angle_beta   90.00
_cell.angle_gamma   90.00
#
_symmetry.space_group_name_H-M   'P 1'
#
loop_
_entity.id
_entity.type
_entity.pdbx_description
1 polymer ?
#
loop_
_entity_poly.entity_id
_entity_poly.type
_entity_poly.pdbx_seq_one_letter_code
_entity_poly.pdbx_strand_id
1 'polypeptide(L)'
;MGIFLNPGNVGFKQIIKPKTYVDKTGIIAYLNEWIDTDSRFVCVSRARRFGKTVAARTIRAYYDKSCNSHDLFAPYEIARDPSYEEHINKYDVIGLDVQSFFLLDDDPQAFIKRL
;
A
#
# COMPACT_ATOMS: atom_id res chain seq x y z
N MET A 1 -7.43 -9.50 -15.28
CA MET A 1 -8.20 -9.60 -14.03
C MET A 1 -7.37 -8.95 -12.93
N GLY A 2 -7.91 -7.97 -12.21
CA GLY A 2 -7.15 -7.29 -11.15
C GLY A 2 -6.98 -8.20 -9.94
N ILE A 3 -5.79 -8.22 -9.34
CA ILE A 3 -5.56 -8.89 -8.05
C ILE A 3 -5.93 -7.88 -6.96
N PHE A 4 -7.02 -8.15 -6.23
CA PHE A 4 -7.53 -7.26 -5.19
C PHE A 4 -7.04 -7.65 -3.80
N LEU A 5 -7.14 -8.94 -3.46
CA LEU A 5 -6.62 -9.50 -2.22
C LEU A 5 -5.14 -9.84 -2.39
N ASN A 6 -4.33 -9.38 -1.45
CA ASN A 6 -2.90 -9.65 -1.36
C ASN A 6 -2.16 -9.38 -2.69
N PRO A 7 -2.16 -8.13 -3.16
CA PRO A 7 -1.57 -7.74 -4.45
C PRO A 7 -0.04 -7.90 -4.53
N GLY A 8 0.63 -8.18 -3.42
CA GLY A 8 2.06 -8.38 -3.29
C GLY A 8 2.88 -7.10 -3.38
N ASN A 9 4.21 -7.27 -3.49
CA ASN A 9 5.18 -6.18 -3.38
C ASN A 9 5.76 -5.68 -4.73
N VAL A 10 5.29 -6.21 -5.86
CA VAL A 10 5.73 -5.81 -7.21
C VAL A 10 5.59 -4.31 -7.42
N GLY A 11 4.54 -3.71 -6.86
CA GLY A 11 4.29 -2.29 -6.99
C GLY A 11 5.38 -1.42 -6.35
N PHE A 12 5.81 -1.77 -5.15
CA PHE A 12 6.89 -1.06 -4.47
C PHE A 12 8.24 -1.34 -5.14
N LYS A 13 8.50 -2.58 -5.58
CA LYS A 13 9.71 -2.94 -6.34
C LYS A 13 9.90 -2.09 -7.61
N GLN A 14 8.80 -1.74 -8.29
CA GLN A 14 8.84 -0.85 -9.45
C GLN A 14 9.09 0.62 -9.06
N ILE A 15 8.52 1.07 -7.95
CA ILE A 15 8.67 2.45 -7.44
C ILE A 15 10.11 2.78 -7.06
N ILE A 16 10.84 1.83 -6.47
CA ILE A 16 12.19 2.04 -5.96
C ILE A 16 13.29 1.84 -7.01
N LYS A 17 12.95 1.28 -8.18
CA LYS A 17 13.90 0.99 -9.26
C LYS A 17 14.61 2.25 -9.81
N PRO A 18 13.95 3.41 -9.99
CA PRO A 18 14.60 4.63 -10.47
C PRO A 18 15.55 5.24 -9.42
N LYS A 19 16.69 5.78 -9.88
CA LYS A 19 17.65 6.51 -9.02
C LYS A 19 17.08 7.78 -8.37
N THR A 20 15.95 8.28 -8.89
CA THR A 20 15.27 9.48 -8.39
C THR A 20 14.27 9.17 -7.28
N TYR A 21 14.15 7.90 -6.85
CA TYR A 21 13.31 7.55 -5.72
C TYR A 21 13.77 8.28 -4.46
N VAL A 22 12.82 8.92 -3.79
CA VAL A 22 13.03 9.55 -2.48
C VAL A 22 12.33 8.68 -1.47
N ASP A 23 13.06 8.26 -0.44
CA ASP A 23 12.50 7.47 0.64
C ASP A 23 11.42 8.25 1.40
N LYS A 24 10.25 7.63 1.52
CA LYS A 24 9.08 8.12 2.26
C LYS A 24 8.46 7.02 3.11
N THR A 25 9.23 5.97 3.40
CA THR A 25 8.73 4.81 4.16
C THR A 25 8.44 5.14 5.62
N GLY A 26 8.98 6.24 6.16
CA GLY A 26 8.63 6.74 7.50
C GLY A 26 7.12 6.99 7.70
N ILE A 27 6.33 7.19 6.64
CA ILE A 27 4.86 7.26 6.76
C ILE A 27 4.25 5.97 7.35
N ILE A 28 4.89 4.83 7.14
CA ILE A 28 4.41 3.53 7.63
C ILE A 28 4.48 3.49 9.15
N ALA A 29 5.52 4.06 9.77
CA ALA A 29 5.64 4.10 11.24
C ALA A 29 4.44 4.83 11.86
N TYR A 30 4.05 5.99 11.31
CA TYR A 30 2.84 6.71 11.73
C TYR A 30 1.56 5.89 11.54
N LEU A 31 1.49 5.05 10.50
CA LEU A 31 0.33 4.20 10.27
C LEU A 31 0.29 3.00 11.22
N ASN A 32 1.47 2.44 11.57
CA ASN A 32 1.60 1.34 12.53
C ASN A 32 1.02 1.75 13.89
N GLU A 33 1.32 2.97 14.37
CA GLU A 33 0.76 3.52 15.62
C GLU A 33 -0.78 3.56 15.63
N TRP A 34 -1.42 3.61 14.46
CA TRP A 34 -2.88 3.72 14.36
C TRP A 34 -3.57 2.37 14.18
N ILE A 35 -2.82 1.28 13.97
CA ILE A 35 -3.38 -0.07 13.90
C ILE A 35 -4.09 -0.40 15.20
N ASP A 36 -5.29 -0.99 15.08
CA ASP A 36 -6.15 -1.37 16.21
C ASP A 36 -6.56 -0.23 17.15
N THR A 37 -6.47 1.02 16.67
CA THR A 37 -6.97 2.21 17.39
C THR A 37 -8.25 2.78 16.76
N ASP A 38 -8.88 3.74 17.45
CA ASP A 38 -9.98 4.53 16.89
C ASP A 38 -9.53 5.49 15.78
N SER A 39 -8.22 5.76 15.67
CA SER A 39 -7.61 6.61 14.64
C SER A 39 -7.16 5.85 13.39
N ARG A 40 -7.50 4.57 13.26
CA ARG A 40 -7.08 3.68 12.14
C ARG A 40 -7.52 4.09 10.73
N PHE A 41 -8.36 5.11 10.60
CA PHE A 41 -8.94 5.53 9.32
C PHE A 41 -8.21 6.75 8.75
N VAL A 42 -7.59 6.60 7.57
CA VAL A 42 -6.84 7.67 6.91
C VAL A 42 -7.49 8.05 5.60
N CYS A 43 -7.77 9.34 5.42
CA CYS A 43 -8.25 9.90 4.16
C CYS A 43 -7.31 10.99 3.66
N VAL A 44 -6.69 10.77 2.50
CA VAL A 44 -5.81 11.75 1.85
C VAL A 44 -6.50 12.31 0.60
N SER A 45 -7.14 13.47 0.73
CA SER A 45 -7.94 14.09 -0.33
C SER A 45 -7.15 15.11 -1.19
N ARG A 46 -7.80 15.60 -2.26
CA ARG A 46 -7.47 16.81 -3.04
C ARG A 46 -6.43 16.68 -4.16
N ALA A 47 -5.12 16.60 -3.91
CA ALA A 47 -4.14 17.05 -4.92
C ALA A 47 -3.61 15.97 -5.90
N ARG A 48 -3.74 16.19 -7.21
CA ARG A 48 -3.18 15.33 -8.28
C ARG A 48 -1.65 15.39 -8.29
N ARG A 49 -0.98 14.25 -8.57
CA ARG A 49 0.51 14.12 -8.63
C ARG A 49 1.26 14.27 -7.30
N PHE A 50 0.57 14.21 -6.16
CA PHE A 50 1.21 14.21 -4.83
C PHE A 50 1.71 12.83 -4.36
N GLY A 51 1.83 11.85 -5.26
CA GLY A 51 2.38 10.54 -4.91
C GLY A 51 1.46 9.64 -4.09
N LYS A 52 0.15 9.91 -4.00
CA LYS A 52 -0.81 9.05 -3.27
C LYS A 52 -0.79 7.59 -3.73
N THR A 53 -0.78 7.35 -5.04
CA THR A 53 -0.67 5.99 -5.61
C THR A 53 0.65 5.33 -5.27
N VAL A 54 1.74 6.11 -5.19
CA VAL A 54 3.06 5.62 -4.77
C VAL A 54 2.99 5.17 -3.31
N ALA A 55 2.51 6.04 -2.41
CA ALA A 55 2.33 5.72 -1.00
C ALA A 55 1.44 4.49 -0.81
N ALA A 56 0.29 4.41 -1.50
CA ALA A 56 -0.60 3.26 -1.40
C ALA A 56 0.08 1.94 -1.82
N ARG A 57 0.89 1.94 -2.89
CA ARG A 57 1.62 0.74 -3.32
C ARG A 57 2.74 0.36 -2.35
N THR A 58 3.42 1.35 -1.75
CA THR A 58 4.41 1.13 -0.69
C THR A 58 3.77 0.53 0.56
N ILE A 59 2.66 1.10 1.04
CA ILE A 59 1.90 0.63 2.20
C ILE A 59 1.38 -0.80 1.98
N ARG A 60 0.82 -1.09 0.79
CA ARG A 60 0.37 -2.45 0.44
C ARG A 60 1.53 -3.45 0.54
N ALA A 61 2.65 -3.16 -0.11
CA ALA A 61 3.82 -4.05 -0.12
C ALA A 61 4.40 -4.32 1.28
N TYR A 62 4.25 -3.36 2.20
CA TYR A 62 4.73 -3.49 3.58
C TYR A 62 3.85 -4.46 4.38
N TYR A 63 2.53 -4.29 4.37
CA TYR A 63 1.64 -5.08 5.22
C TYR A 63 1.27 -6.45 4.63
N ASP A 64 1.32 -6.62 3.31
CA ASP A 64 0.82 -7.82 2.61
C ASP A 64 1.54 -9.10 3.03
N LYS A 65 0.80 -10.03 3.63
CA LYS A 65 1.30 -11.31 4.17
C LYS A 65 1.63 -12.37 3.11
N SER A 66 1.22 -12.17 1.85
CA SER A 66 1.45 -13.14 0.77
C SER A 66 2.85 -13.07 0.16
N CYS A 67 3.65 -12.06 0.53
CA CYS A 67 4.99 -11.86 0.02
C CYS A 67 6.00 -11.61 1.13
N ASN A 68 7.28 -11.87 0.86
CA ASN A 68 8.38 -11.40 1.70
C ASN A 68 8.93 -10.09 1.14
N SER A 69 8.82 -9.01 1.91
CA SER A 69 9.25 -7.67 1.55
C SER A 69 10.45 -7.18 2.36
N HIS A 70 11.04 -7.98 3.25
CA HIS A 70 12.11 -7.54 4.16
C HIS A 70 13.29 -6.94 3.39
N ASP A 71 13.83 -7.63 2.39
CA ASP A 71 14.94 -7.12 1.56
C ASP A 71 14.57 -5.83 0.82
N LEU A 72 13.28 -5.66 0.53
CA LEU A 72 12.75 -4.51 -0.19
C LEU A 72 12.67 -3.27 0.71
N PHE A 73 12.48 -3.46 2.02
CA PHE A 73 12.38 -2.37 3.00
C PHE A 73 13.66 -2.15 3.83
N ALA A 74 14.53 -3.15 3.93
CA ALA A 74 15.77 -3.09 4.71
C ALA A 74 16.65 -1.84 4.47
N PRO A 75 16.77 -1.30 3.24
CA PRO A 75 17.57 -0.10 3.01
C PRO A 75 16.93 1.22 3.48
N TYR A 76 15.65 1.21 3.85
CA TYR A 76 14.83 2.42 4.03
C TYR A 76 14.54 2.74 5.49
N GLU A 77 14.06 3.96 5.73
CA GLU A 77 13.81 4.53 7.06
C GLU A 77 12.96 3.64 7.97
N ILE A 78 11.89 3.03 7.42
CA ILE A 78 11.00 2.17 8.21
C ILE A 78 11.70 0.97 8.84
N ALA A 79 12.78 0.44 8.24
CA ALA A 79 13.49 -0.72 8.78
C ALA A 79 14.24 -0.41 10.09
N ARG A 80 14.32 0.86 10.49
CA ARG A 80 14.92 1.31 11.75
C ARG A 80 13.88 1.57 12.83
N ASP A 81 12.60 1.54 12.47
CA ASP A 81 11.51 1.79 13.41
C ASP A 81 11.23 0.55 14.27
N PRO A 82 10.98 0.68 15.59
CA PRO A 82 10.68 -0.46 16.45
C PRO A 82 9.47 -1.30 16.00
N SER A 83 8.49 -0.67 15.33
CA SER A 83 7.28 -1.33 14.85
C SER A 83 7.47 -2.09 13.52
N TYR A 84 8.68 -2.06 12.94
CA TYR A 84 8.99 -2.67 11.65
C TYR A 84 8.62 -4.16 11.58
N GLU A 85 9.25 -4.95 12.45
CA GLU A 85 9.10 -6.41 12.50
C GLU A 85 7.73 -6.85 13.00
N GLU A 86 7.05 -5.98 13.76
CA GLU A 86 5.71 -6.23 14.28
C GLU A 86 4.68 -6.31 13.15
N HIS A 87 4.85 -5.51 12.10
CA HIS A 87 3.80 -5.31 11.09
C HIS A 87 4.17 -5.74 9.66
N ILE A 88 5.46 -5.86 9.33
CA ILE A 88 5.85 -6.24 7.98
C ILE A 88 5.33 -7.65 7.61
N ASN A 89 4.63 -7.72 6.49
CA ASN A 89 4.03 -8.92 5.92
C ASN A 89 3.14 -9.72 6.89
N LYS A 90 2.33 -9.04 7.73
CA LYS A 90 1.44 -9.70 8.72
C LYS A 90 -0.06 -9.66 8.39
N TYR A 91 -0.48 -8.93 7.37
CA TYR A 91 -1.90 -8.64 7.14
C TYR A 91 -2.40 -9.11 5.78
N ASP A 92 -3.69 -9.45 5.72
CA ASP A 92 -4.41 -9.46 4.44
C ASP A 92 -4.62 -8.03 3.96
N VAL A 93 -4.30 -7.76 2.71
CA VAL A 93 -4.37 -6.42 2.12
C VAL A 93 -5.35 -6.43 0.96
N ILE A 94 -6.39 -5.61 1.04
CA ILE A 94 -7.30 -5.37 -0.09
C ILE A 94 -6.93 -4.07 -0.77
N GLY A 95 -6.48 -4.18 -2.02
CA GLY A 95 -6.06 -3.06 -2.84
C GLY A 95 -7.07 -2.74 -3.94
N LEU A 96 -7.91 -1.73 -3.74
CA LEU A 96 -8.88 -1.28 -4.75
C LEU A 96 -8.38 -0.06 -5.51
N ASP A 97 -8.58 -0.05 -6.83
CA ASP A 97 -8.46 1.13 -7.68
C ASP A 97 -9.81 1.41 -8.34
N VAL A 98 -10.64 2.16 -7.61
CA VAL A 98 -12.02 2.47 -7.98
C VAL A 98 -12.10 3.26 -9.29
N GLN A 99 -11.08 4.07 -9.61
CA GLN A 99 -11.07 4.85 -10.85
C GLN A 99 -10.99 3.93 -12.08
N SER A 100 -10.15 2.91 -12.03
CA SER A 100 -9.99 1.95 -13.15
C SER A 100 -11.27 1.16 -13.45
N PHE A 101 -12.17 0.98 -12.47
CA PHE A 101 -13.45 0.31 -12.67
C PHE A 101 -14.46 1.17 -13.45
N PHE A 102 -14.58 2.45 -13.10
CA PHE A 102 -15.52 3.35 -13.77
C PHE A 102 -15.11 3.74 -15.20
N LEU A 103 -13.86 3.49 -15.58
CA LEU A 103 -13.36 3.72 -16.94
C LEU A 103 -13.72 2.58 -17.93
N LEU A 104 -14.23 1.45 -17.43
CA LEU A 104 -14.56 0.26 -18.22
C LEU A 104 -16.07 0.09 -18.49
N ASP A 105 -16.88 1.15 -18.29
CA ASP A 105 -18.34 1.15 -18.50
C ASP A 105 -19.12 0.05 -17.74
N ASP A 106 -18.57 -0.46 -16.64
CA ASP A 106 -19.26 -1.46 -15.82
C ASP A 106 -20.31 -0.80 -14.90
N ASP A 107 -21.53 -1.35 -14.94
CA ASP A 107 -22.60 -1.13 -13.95
C ASP A 107 -22.04 -1.27 -12.51
N PRO A 108 -22.31 -0.32 -11.59
CA PRO A 108 -21.90 -0.42 -10.19
C PRO A 108 -22.26 -1.76 -9.51
N GLN A 109 -23.34 -2.43 -9.94
CA GLN A 109 -23.70 -3.75 -9.42
C GLN A 109 -22.73 -4.85 -9.91
N ALA A 110 -22.17 -4.72 -11.10
CA ALA A 110 -21.15 -5.63 -11.62
C ALA A 110 -19.84 -5.51 -10.81
N PHE A 111 -19.52 -4.33 -10.26
CA PHE A 111 -18.37 -4.15 -9.37
C PHE A 111 -18.53 -4.95 -8.07
N ILE A 112 -19.68 -4.83 -7.40
CA ILE A 112 -19.95 -5.54 -6.12
C ILE A 112 -19.87 -7.05 -6.31
N LYS A 113 -20.32 -7.58 -7.46
CA LYS A 113 -20.24 -9.02 -7.77
C LYS A 113 -18.81 -9.53 -8.05
N ARG A 114 -17.86 -8.64 -8.34
CA ARG A 114 -16.46 -8.98 -8.68
C ARG A 114 -15.51 -8.84 -7.49
N LEU A 115 -15.95 -8.17 -6.41
CA LEU A 115 -15.26 -8.14 -5.12
C LEU A 115 -15.46 -9.46 -4.37
#